data_AF-A0A8B6FC98-F1
#
_entry.id   AF-A0A8B6FC98-F1
#
_cell.length_a   1.000
_cell.length_b   1.000
_cell.length_c   1.000
_cell.angle_alpha   90.00
_cell.angle_beta   90.00
_cell.angle_gamma   90.00
#
_symmetry.space_group_name_H-M   'P 1'
#
loop_
_entity.id
_entity.type
_entity.pdbx_description
1 polymer ?
#
loop_
_entity_poly.entity_id
_entity_poly.type
_entity_poly.pdbx_seq_one_letter_code
_entity_poly.pdbx_strand_id
1 'polypeptide(L)'
;MVDVLGNITKLDTTASVKENIEQLIQGVTSHLNHHSKLLSTIDERTLETSNDVKSLMILFQLGPEITKKKKLKSLPEDVKSALKRLASLIGPRWQELIPALGLSPSYSELGNSSLTSAEKFWRIIQYWYNSDQEVSLTSLITACRKIGIDIVRDKPMPENHKQILQRRTQGLINDIIDVHHVVPYLQTDLVMPINMIECIYAGADRSTRILRMLNALTGLGENALPCFVKALRESGHDHLAENFKDCFENGATDDKMALPLIDKNQCFEKDSQYTTVPIDMQEFATMKAKLSLCYAEFCKNEHMKTNNIKFEER
;
A
#
# COMPACT_ATOMS: atom_id res chain seq x y z
N MET A 1 -6.59 -27.07 -2.89
CA MET A 1 -5.59 -28.10 -2.52
C MET A 1 -6.20 -29.19 -1.63
N VAL A 2 -7.08 -28.84 -0.69
CA VAL A 2 -7.87 -29.81 0.11
C VAL A 2 -8.69 -30.76 -0.78
N ASP A 3 -9.24 -30.28 -1.90
CA ASP A 3 -10.04 -31.11 -2.83
C ASP A 3 -9.23 -32.12 -3.66
N VAL A 4 -7.91 -31.91 -3.82
CA VAL A 4 -7.05 -32.84 -4.58
C VAL A 4 -6.68 -34.06 -3.73
N LEU A 5 -6.53 -33.87 -2.41
CA LEU A 5 -6.22 -34.95 -1.47
C LEU A 5 -7.42 -35.88 -1.21
N GLY A 6 -8.65 -35.36 -1.32
CA GLY A 6 -9.87 -36.16 -1.14
C GLY A 6 -10.14 -37.20 -2.23
N ASN A 7 -9.55 -37.05 -3.42
CA ASN A 7 -9.79 -37.95 -4.55
C ASN A 7 -8.81 -39.13 -4.63
N ILE A 8 -7.70 -39.11 -3.88
CA ILE A 8 -6.69 -40.18 -3.89
C ILE A 8 -7.11 -41.37 -3.02
N THR A 9 -8.00 -41.17 -2.05
CA THR A 9 -8.43 -42.20 -1.09
C THR A 9 -9.43 -43.23 -1.64
N LYS A 10 -9.86 -43.09 -2.91
CA LYS A 10 -10.84 -44.01 -3.54
C LYS A 10 -10.23 -45.05 -4.49
N LEU A 11 -8.90 -45.08 -4.64
CA LEU A 11 -8.23 -46.06 -5.49
C LEU A 11 -7.80 -47.27 -4.65
N ASP A 12 -8.29 -48.45 -5.04
CA ASP A 12 -7.96 -49.75 -4.46
C ASP A 12 -6.49 -50.07 -4.80
N THR A 13 -5.59 -49.51 -4.00
CA THR A 13 -4.15 -49.54 -4.21
C THR A 13 -3.53 -50.57 -3.29
N THR A 14 -2.59 -51.34 -3.81
CA THR A 14 -1.85 -52.35 -3.04
C THR A 14 -1.17 -51.68 -1.85
N ALA A 15 -1.01 -52.40 -0.73
CA ALA A 15 -0.47 -51.85 0.52
C ALA A 15 0.86 -51.08 0.35
N SER A 16 1.69 -51.50 -0.59
CA SER A 16 2.97 -50.84 -0.93
C SER A 16 2.79 -49.45 -1.57
N VAL A 17 1.75 -49.24 -2.39
CA VAL A 17 1.47 -47.92 -2.99
C VAL A 17 0.92 -46.96 -1.93
N LYS A 18 0.09 -47.47 -1.01
CA LYS A 18 -0.43 -46.68 0.12
C LYS A 18 0.69 -46.18 1.03
N GLU A 19 1.65 -47.04 1.37
CA GLU A 19 2.81 -46.67 2.19
C GLU A 19 3.67 -45.58 1.53
N ASN A 20 3.93 -45.68 0.22
CA ASN A 20 4.68 -44.66 -0.52
C ASN A 20 3.94 -43.31 -0.59
N ILE A 21 2.61 -43.34 -0.73
CA ILE A 21 1.78 -42.12 -0.71
C ILE A 21 1.81 -41.48 0.68
N GLU A 22 1.70 -42.28 1.75
CA GLU A 22 1.77 -41.79 3.13
C GLU A 22 3.14 -41.15 3.44
N GLN A 23 4.24 -41.78 3.03
CA GLN A 23 5.58 -41.21 3.18
C GLN A 23 5.75 -39.90 2.39
N LEU A 24 5.21 -39.81 1.18
CA LEU A 24 5.24 -38.59 0.37
C LEU A 24 4.43 -37.46 1.03
N ILE A 25 3.23 -37.75 1.51
CA ILE A 25 2.38 -36.79 2.23
C ILE A 25 3.12 -36.30 3.48
N GLN A 26 3.71 -37.21 4.26
CA GLN A 26 4.47 -36.87 5.47
C GLN A 26 5.65 -35.92 5.15
N GLY A 27 6.40 -36.20 4.08
CA GLY A 27 7.51 -35.36 3.64
C GLY A 27 7.08 -33.97 3.17
N VAL A 28 6.00 -33.88 2.40
CA VAL A 28 5.43 -32.59 1.97
C VAL A 28 4.92 -31.79 3.16
N THR A 29 4.20 -32.42 4.09
CA THR A 29 3.70 -31.75 5.31
C THR A 29 4.84 -31.29 6.20
N SER A 30 5.92 -32.08 6.38
CA SER A 30 7.06 -31.64 7.18
C SER A 30 7.78 -30.45 6.54
N HIS A 31 7.92 -30.45 5.21
CA HIS A 31 8.56 -29.36 4.47
C HIS A 31 7.73 -28.06 4.53
N LEU A 32 6.40 -28.17 4.41
CA LEU A 32 5.48 -27.04 4.56
C LEU A 32 5.47 -26.48 5.99
N ASN A 33 5.48 -27.34 7.00
CA ASN A 33 5.56 -26.92 8.40
C ASN A 33 6.91 -26.26 8.71
N HIS A 34 8.00 -26.75 8.12
CA HIS A 34 9.32 -26.12 8.25
C HIS A 34 9.36 -24.73 7.60
N HIS A 35 8.80 -24.56 6.40
CA HIS A 35 8.67 -23.26 5.74
C HIS A 35 7.74 -22.30 6.49
N SER A 36 6.61 -22.78 7.00
CA SER A 36 5.69 -22.00 7.83
C SER A 36 6.37 -21.52 9.11
N LYS A 37 7.15 -22.39 9.76
CA LYS A 37 7.94 -22.04 10.94
C LYS A 37 9.03 -21.01 10.61
N LEU A 38 9.77 -21.19 9.52
CA LEU A 38 10.76 -20.21 9.05
C LEU A 38 10.12 -18.85 8.75
N LEU A 39 8.97 -18.83 8.06
CA LEU A 39 8.22 -17.60 7.78
C LEU A 39 7.75 -16.91 9.06
N SER A 40 7.25 -17.67 10.06
CA SER A 40 6.84 -17.11 11.36
C SER A 40 8.02 -16.58 12.20
N THR A 41 9.19 -17.21 12.11
CA THR A 41 10.38 -16.82 12.88
C THR A 41 11.10 -15.62 12.25
N ILE A 42 11.01 -15.47 10.93
CA ILE A 42 11.52 -14.30 10.20
C ILE A 42 10.62 -13.09 10.47
N ASP A 43 9.32 -13.27 10.67
CA ASP A 43 8.38 -12.15 10.82
C ASP A 43 8.64 -11.30 12.08
N GLU A 44 8.80 -11.94 13.25
CA GLU A 44 8.95 -11.21 14.52
C GLU A 44 10.28 -10.45 14.63
N ARG A 45 11.40 -11.06 14.22
CA ARG A 45 12.73 -10.40 14.28
C ARG A 45 12.89 -9.29 13.24
N THR A 46 12.23 -9.39 12.09
CA THR A 46 12.33 -8.35 11.05
C THR A 46 11.47 -7.13 11.41
N LEU A 47 10.30 -7.34 12.04
CA LEU A 47 9.43 -6.29 12.56
C LEU A 47 10.16 -5.36 13.56
N GLU A 48 11.02 -5.90 14.42
CA GLU A 48 11.73 -5.10 15.44
C GLU A 48 12.82 -4.17 14.87
N THR A 49 13.23 -4.31 13.61
CA THR A 49 14.35 -3.53 13.04
C THR A 49 13.90 -2.33 12.21
N SER A 50 12.66 -2.31 11.74
CA SER A 50 12.13 -1.20 10.92
C SER A 50 11.72 -0.02 11.79
N ASN A 51 12.29 1.16 11.53
CA ASN A 51 11.89 2.40 12.20
C ASN A 51 10.42 2.74 11.97
N ASP A 52 9.86 2.38 10.80
CA ASP A 52 8.44 2.60 10.51
C ASP A 52 7.56 1.67 11.35
N VAL A 53 7.98 0.41 11.55
CA VAL A 53 7.27 -0.53 12.43
C VAL A 53 7.34 -0.05 13.88
N LYS A 54 8.52 0.38 14.37
CA LYS A 54 8.66 0.97 15.71
C LYS A 54 7.77 2.20 15.91
N SER A 55 7.74 3.08 14.91
CA SER A 55 6.90 4.29 14.93
C SER A 55 5.43 3.91 14.96
N LEU A 56 5.01 2.96 14.14
CA LEU A 56 3.64 2.48 14.18
C LEU A 56 3.34 1.78 15.51
N MET A 57 4.26 1.02 16.12
CA MET A 57 4.04 0.39 17.44
C MET A 57 3.71 1.42 18.52
N ILE A 58 4.37 2.59 18.48
CA ILE A 58 4.08 3.71 19.39
C ILE A 58 2.62 4.19 19.21
N LEU A 59 2.09 4.23 17.99
CA LEU A 59 0.68 4.56 17.74
C LEU A 59 -0.27 3.65 18.53
N PHE A 60 -0.03 2.32 18.49
CA PHE A 60 -0.92 1.33 19.09
C PHE A 60 -0.71 1.20 20.60
N GLN A 61 0.49 1.46 21.12
CA GLN A 61 0.75 1.55 22.55
C GLN A 61 0.07 2.75 23.21
N LEU A 62 -0.12 3.85 22.46
CA LEU A 62 -0.87 5.04 22.91
C LEU A 62 -2.41 4.87 22.77
N GLY A 63 -2.86 3.68 22.36
CA GLY A 63 -4.22 3.28 21.97
C GLY A 63 -5.38 3.90 22.77
N PRO A 64 -5.39 3.82 24.11
CA PRO A 64 -6.52 4.30 24.91
C PRO A 64 -6.66 5.83 24.96
N GLU A 65 -5.58 6.60 24.74
CA GLU A 65 -5.54 8.06 25.02
C GLU A 65 -5.83 8.98 23.81
N ILE A 66 -5.95 8.41 22.60
CA ILE A 66 -6.04 9.16 21.33
C ILE A 66 -7.51 9.41 20.88
N THR A 67 -8.51 8.94 21.63
CA THR A 67 -9.95 8.87 21.27
C THR A 67 -10.72 10.20 21.09
N LYS A 68 -10.06 11.36 20.86
CA LYS A 68 -10.75 12.62 20.51
C LYS A 68 -10.13 13.25 19.25
N LYS A 69 -10.99 13.69 18.31
CA LYS A 69 -10.71 14.38 17.03
C LYS A 69 -9.62 15.48 17.03
N LYS A 70 -9.15 15.93 18.21
CA LYS A 70 -8.08 16.92 18.37
C LYS A 70 -6.64 16.36 18.26
N LYS A 71 -6.41 15.05 18.22
CA LYS A 71 -5.06 14.49 18.44
C LYS A 71 -4.35 13.81 17.25
N LEU A 72 -4.87 13.83 16.01
CA LEU A 72 -4.03 13.43 14.87
C LEU A 72 -2.81 14.38 14.72
N LYS A 73 -2.98 15.65 15.11
CA LYS A 73 -1.90 16.64 15.21
C LYS A 73 -0.87 16.31 16.31
N SER A 74 -1.23 15.51 17.32
CA SER A 74 -0.34 15.16 18.43
C SER A 74 0.33 13.79 18.29
N LEU A 75 0.15 13.10 17.16
CA LEU A 75 0.96 11.92 16.89
C LEU A 75 2.45 12.31 16.80
N PRO A 76 3.38 11.48 17.30
CA PRO A 76 4.81 11.71 17.08
C PRO A 76 5.10 11.77 15.58
N GLU A 77 6.08 12.60 15.17
CA GLU A 77 6.32 12.84 13.75
C GLU A 77 6.78 11.60 12.99
N ASP A 78 7.48 10.67 13.65
CA ASP A 78 7.91 9.42 13.02
C ASP A 78 6.69 8.56 12.64
N VAL A 79 5.65 8.56 13.48
CA VAL A 79 4.39 7.84 13.22
C VAL A 79 3.61 8.48 12.08
N LYS A 80 3.53 9.82 12.06
CA LYS A 80 2.91 10.56 10.96
C LYS A 80 3.65 10.30 9.66
N SER A 81 4.99 10.25 9.70
CA SER A 81 5.83 9.98 8.54
C SER A 81 5.57 8.57 7.99
N ALA A 82 5.56 7.55 8.86
CA ALA A 82 5.25 6.17 8.49
C ALA A 82 3.85 6.04 7.87
N LEU A 83 2.83 6.67 8.47
CA LEU A 83 1.47 6.65 7.94
C LEU A 83 1.33 7.44 6.64
N LYS A 84 2.04 8.56 6.46
CA LYS A 84 2.11 9.28 5.17
C LYS A 84 2.75 8.42 4.10
N ARG A 85 3.83 7.70 4.44
CA ARG A 85 4.48 6.74 3.54
C ARG A 85 3.50 5.64 3.14
N LEU A 86 2.76 5.08 4.10
CA LEU A 86 1.71 4.11 3.83
C LEU A 86 0.62 4.66 2.92
N ALA A 87 0.13 5.87 3.19
CA ALA A 87 -0.86 6.52 2.34
C ALA A 87 -0.36 6.64 0.88
N SER A 88 0.92 6.98 0.70
CA SER A 88 1.55 7.07 -0.61
C SER A 88 1.72 5.72 -1.29
N LEU A 89 2.08 4.68 -0.53
CA LEU A 89 2.25 3.31 -1.06
C LEU A 89 0.90 2.68 -1.45
N ILE A 90 -0.12 2.92 -0.63
CA ILE A 90 -1.49 2.43 -0.87
C ILE A 90 -2.09 3.16 -2.05
N GLY A 91 -1.94 4.49 -2.12
CA GLY A 91 -2.44 5.30 -3.22
C GLY A 91 -3.91 4.98 -3.54
N PRO A 92 -4.28 4.70 -4.80
CA PRO A 92 -5.67 4.43 -5.19
C PRO A 92 -6.25 3.13 -4.60
N ARG A 93 -5.43 2.25 -4.03
CA ARG A 93 -5.85 0.94 -3.47
C ARG A 93 -6.46 1.02 -2.08
N TRP A 94 -6.72 2.21 -1.57
CA TRP A 94 -7.31 2.39 -0.24
C TRP A 94 -8.62 1.59 -0.08
N GLN A 95 -9.33 1.32 -1.18
CA GLN A 95 -10.56 0.51 -1.19
C GLN A 95 -10.31 -0.94 -0.80
N GLU A 96 -9.21 -1.53 -1.28
CA GLU A 96 -8.81 -2.91 -0.96
C GLU A 96 -8.43 -3.05 0.51
N LEU A 97 -8.01 -1.95 1.14
CA LEU A 97 -7.65 -1.92 2.56
C LEU A 97 -8.90 -2.11 3.46
N ILE A 98 -10.08 -1.67 3.03
CA ILE A 98 -11.33 -1.77 3.80
C ILE A 98 -11.63 -3.24 4.18
N PRO A 99 -11.82 -4.17 3.23
CA PRO A 99 -12.07 -5.57 3.58
C PRO A 99 -10.84 -6.23 4.21
N ALA A 100 -9.62 -5.80 3.85
CA ALA A 100 -8.39 -6.36 4.44
C ALA A 100 -8.27 -6.06 5.94
N LEU A 101 -8.79 -4.91 6.38
CA LEU A 101 -8.91 -4.51 7.79
C LEU A 101 -10.14 -5.10 8.49
N GLY A 102 -10.97 -5.91 7.80
CA GLY A 102 -12.20 -6.47 8.37
C GLY A 102 -13.34 -5.46 8.48
N LEU A 103 -13.27 -4.34 7.77
CA LEU A 103 -14.32 -3.32 7.77
C LEU A 103 -15.45 -3.69 6.80
N SER A 104 -16.66 -3.26 7.13
CA SER A 104 -17.83 -3.48 6.28
C SER A 104 -17.73 -2.72 4.93
N PRO A 105 -18.12 -3.34 3.80
CA PRO A 105 -18.15 -2.71 2.48
C PRO A 105 -19.07 -1.49 2.38
N SER A 106 -19.97 -1.29 3.33
CA SER A 106 -20.83 -0.10 3.40
C SER A 106 -20.05 1.23 3.47
N TYR A 107 -18.73 1.19 3.72
CA TYR A 107 -17.84 2.34 3.64
C TYR A 107 -17.37 2.71 2.22
N SER A 108 -17.83 1.98 1.20
CA SER A 108 -17.60 2.30 -0.22
C SER A 108 -18.22 3.65 -0.64
N GLU A 109 -19.08 4.25 0.18
CA GLU A 109 -19.60 5.62 0.00
C GLU A 109 -18.49 6.69 -0.03
N LEU A 110 -17.31 6.42 0.54
CA LEU A 110 -16.12 7.28 0.36
C LEU A 110 -15.65 7.36 -1.10
N GLY A 111 -15.99 6.37 -1.93
CA GLY A 111 -15.66 6.32 -3.35
C GLY A 111 -16.16 7.55 -4.10
N ASN A 112 -17.34 8.04 -3.75
CA ASN A 112 -18.02 9.16 -4.42
C ASN A 112 -17.54 10.54 -3.93
N SER A 113 -16.67 10.59 -2.92
CA SER A 113 -16.12 11.86 -2.43
C SER A 113 -14.96 12.34 -3.31
N SER A 114 -14.87 13.66 -3.49
CA SER A 114 -13.79 14.36 -4.20
C SER A 114 -12.44 14.36 -3.45
N LEU A 115 -12.30 13.50 -2.44
CA LEU A 115 -11.10 13.39 -1.63
C LEU A 115 -9.95 12.75 -2.43
N THR A 116 -8.74 13.18 -2.13
CA THR A 116 -7.52 12.55 -2.62
C THR A 116 -7.36 11.14 -2.03
N SER A 117 -6.59 10.28 -2.71
CA SER A 117 -6.27 8.93 -2.22
C SER A 117 -5.70 8.92 -0.80
N ALA A 118 -4.85 9.90 -0.49
CA ALA A 118 -4.27 10.06 0.85
C ALA A 118 -5.34 10.39 1.90
N GLU A 119 -6.25 11.32 1.62
CA GLU A 119 -7.35 11.67 2.54
C GLU A 119 -8.32 10.51 2.75
N LYS A 120 -8.59 9.73 1.71
CA LYS A 120 -9.43 8.51 1.80
C LYS A 120 -8.76 7.45 2.68
N PHE A 121 -7.45 7.22 2.50
CA PHE A 121 -6.66 6.37 3.39
C PHE A 121 -6.76 6.83 4.86
N TRP A 122 -6.56 8.12 5.13
CA TRP A 122 -6.62 8.64 6.50
C TRP A 122 -7.99 8.45 7.15
N ARG A 123 -9.08 8.62 6.41
CA ARG A 123 -10.43 8.35 6.92
C ARG A 123 -10.64 6.88 7.26
N ILE A 124 -10.08 5.97 6.47
CA ILE A 124 -10.17 4.53 6.73
C ILE A 124 -9.39 4.14 7.97
N ILE A 125 -8.16 4.62 8.11
CA ILE A 125 -7.36 4.38 9.32
C ILE A 125 -8.05 4.95 10.55
N GLN A 126 -8.60 6.16 10.45
CA GLN A 126 -9.36 6.75 11.55
C GLN A 126 -10.59 5.91 11.90
N TYR A 127 -11.35 5.44 10.91
CA TYR A 127 -12.53 4.64 11.16
C TYR A 127 -12.18 3.28 11.77
N TRP A 128 -11.23 2.57 11.17
CA TRP A 128 -10.72 1.30 11.67
C TRP A 128 -10.26 1.42 13.13
N TYR A 129 -9.51 2.47 13.44
CA TYR A 129 -9.04 2.75 14.80
C TYR A 129 -10.18 2.98 15.81
N ASN A 130 -11.30 3.54 15.37
CA ASN A 130 -12.47 3.78 16.22
C ASN A 130 -13.51 2.64 16.15
N SER A 131 -13.20 1.54 15.48
CA SER A 131 -14.12 0.39 15.40
C SER A 131 -14.05 -0.45 16.69
N ASP A 132 -15.10 -1.22 16.97
CA ASP A 132 -15.13 -2.13 18.12
C ASP A 132 -14.24 -3.38 17.94
N GLN A 133 -13.50 -3.48 16.82
CA GLN A 133 -12.58 -4.58 16.55
C GLN A 133 -11.24 -4.38 17.29
N GLU A 134 -10.50 -5.46 17.50
CA GLU A 134 -9.16 -5.39 18.08
C GLU A 134 -8.18 -4.73 17.09
N VAL A 135 -7.96 -3.43 17.30
CA VAL A 135 -7.07 -2.59 16.50
C VAL A 135 -5.63 -2.87 16.92
N SER A 136 -4.86 -3.54 16.05
CA SER A 136 -3.44 -3.83 16.31
C SER A 136 -2.57 -3.48 15.10
N LEU A 137 -1.29 -3.18 15.35
CA LEU A 137 -0.34 -2.95 14.27
C LEU A 137 -0.23 -4.17 13.36
N THR A 138 -0.22 -5.36 13.96
CA THR A 138 -0.14 -6.63 13.24
C THR A 138 -1.30 -6.78 12.25
N SER A 139 -2.52 -6.38 12.61
CA SER A 139 -3.65 -6.42 11.68
C SER A 139 -3.54 -5.38 10.56
N LEU A 140 -3.00 -4.17 10.80
CA LEU A 140 -2.69 -3.21 9.73
C LEU A 140 -1.62 -3.73 8.78
N ILE A 141 -0.51 -4.25 9.30
CA ILE A 141 0.58 -4.83 8.49
C ILE A 141 0.06 -6.01 7.67
N THR A 142 -0.72 -6.89 8.30
CA THR A 142 -1.36 -8.02 7.62
C THR A 142 -2.31 -7.55 6.54
N ALA A 143 -3.11 -6.50 6.78
CA ALA A 143 -4.01 -5.92 5.78
C ALA A 143 -3.23 -5.33 4.61
N CYS A 144 -2.15 -4.58 4.87
CA CYS A 144 -1.26 -4.06 3.83
C CYS A 144 -0.61 -5.19 3.02
N ARG A 145 -0.11 -6.25 3.65
CA ARG A 145 0.44 -7.42 2.95
C ARG A 145 -0.60 -8.16 2.11
N LYS A 146 -1.84 -8.29 2.59
CA LYS A 146 -2.95 -8.88 1.82
C LYS A 146 -3.22 -8.10 0.53
N ILE A 147 -3.04 -6.78 0.57
CA ILE A 147 -3.07 -5.93 -0.62
C ILE A 147 -1.67 -5.79 -1.24
N GLY A 148 -0.73 -6.72 -1.03
CA GLY A 148 0.58 -6.71 -1.70
C GLY A 148 1.46 -5.50 -1.38
N ILE A 149 1.27 -4.85 -0.23
CA ILE A 149 2.12 -3.76 0.26
C ILE A 149 2.92 -4.29 1.44
N ASP A 150 4.21 -4.51 1.23
CA ASP A 150 5.11 -4.96 2.29
C ASP A 150 5.79 -3.76 2.96
N ILE A 151 5.20 -3.32 4.07
CA ILE A 151 5.72 -2.21 4.89
C ILE A 151 7.03 -2.60 5.60
N VAL A 152 7.23 -3.90 5.80
CA VAL A 152 8.28 -4.42 6.70
C VAL A 152 9.56 -4.71 5.93
N ARG A 153 9.46 -5.18 4.68
CA ARG A 153 10.65 -5.64 3.93
C ARG A 153 11.49 -4.52 3.32
N ASP A 154 10.90 -3.41 2.92
CA ASP A 154 11.64 -2.44 2.12
C ASP A 154 11.92 -1.15 2.89
N LYS A 155 13.19 -0.97 3.26
CA LYS A 155 13.71 0.35 3.62
C LYS A 155 13.38 1.32 2.48
N PRO A 156 13.03 2.59 2.77
CA PRO A 156 12.74 3.54 1.71
C PRO A 156 13.96 3.67 0.78
N MET A 157 13.72 3.95 -0.50
CA MET A 157 14.81 4.18 -1.45
C MET A 157 15.80 5.22 -0.88
N PRO A 158 17.10 4.89 -0.81
CA PRO A 158 18.14 5.84 -0.41
C PRO A 158 18.08 7.15 -1.21
N GLU A 159 18.39 8.27 -0.59
CA GLU A 159 18.22 9.58 -1.24
C GLU A 159 19.17 9.75 -2.44
N ASN A 160 20.37 9.18 -2.38
CA ASN A 160 21.28 9.12 -3.53
C ASN A 160 20.65 8.39 -4.73
N HIS A 161 19.94 7.28 -4.52
CA HIS A 161 19.25 6.54 -5.58
C HIS A 161 18.13 7.39 -6.22
N LYS A 162 17.36 8.13 -5.40
CA LYS A 162 16.34 9.05 -5.91
C LYS A 162 16.95 10.18 -6.75
N GLN A 163 18.05 10.76 -6.28
CA GLN A 163 18.75 11.81 -7.01
C GLN A 163 19.31 11.31 -8.34
N ILE A 164 19.86 10.10 -8.38
CA ILE A 164 20.33 9.46 -9.62
C ILE A 164 19.17 9.34 -10.62
N LEU A 165 18.01 8.82 -10.18
CA LEU A 165 16.82 8.74 -11.04
C LEU A 165 16.40 10.13 -11.54
N GLN A 166 16.28 11.11 -10.64
CA GLN A 166 15.86 12.47 -11.00
C GLN A 166 16.80 13.14 -12.02
N ARG A 167 18.12 13.03 -11.84
CA ARG A 167 19.11 13.60 -12.76
C ARG A 167 19.05 12.95 -14.15
N ARG A 168 18.67 11.67 -14.21
CA ARG A 168 18.61 10.90 -15.46
C ARG A 168 17.22 10.87 -16.09
N THR A 169 16.18 11.36 -15.42
CA THR A 169 14.78 11.30 -15.88
C THR A 169 14.62 11.74 -17.33
N GLN A 170 15.21 12.88 -17.72
CA GLN A 170 15.05 13.38 -19.09
C GLN A 170 15.69 12.47 -20.14
N GLY A 171 16.87 11.91 -19.85
CA GLY A 171 17.52 10.94 -20.73
C GLY A 171 16.70 9.66 -20.85
N LEU A 172 16.21 9.13 -19.72
CA LEU A 172 15.37 7.94 -19.69
C LEU A 172 14.07 8.11 -20.47
N ILE A 173 13.42 9.28 -20.40
CA ILE A 173 12.21 9.59 -21.18
C ILE A 173 12.50 9.57 -22.69
N ASN A 174 13.67 10.05 -23.10
CA ASN A 174 14.05 10.08 -24.50
C ASN A 174 14.41 8.68 -25.01
N ASP A 175 15.20 7.94 -24.23
CA ASP A 175 15.91 6.74 -24.66
C ASP A 175 15.13 5.44 -24.42
N ILE A 176 14.23 5.38 -23.44
CA ILE A 176 13.37 4.21 -23.24
C ILE A 176 12.32 4.16 -24.35
N ILE A 177 12.33 3.09 -25.13
CA ILE A 177 11.44 2.93 -26.29
C ILE A 177 9.99 2.79 -25.85
N ASP A 178 9.71 1.87 -24.92
CA ASP A 178 8.41 1.72 -24.29
C ASP A 178 8.56 1.06 -22.91
N VAL A 179 7.71 1.49 -21.98
CA VAL A 179 7.54 0.91 -20.65
C VAL A 179 7.14 -0.56 -20.70
N HIS A 180 6.42 -0.98 -21.75
CA HIS A 180 6.01 -2.37 -21.96
C HIS A 180 7.17 -3.36 -22.04
N HIS A 181 8.37 -2.90 -22.40
CA HIS A 181 9.56 -3.74 -22.45
C HIS A 181 10.24 -3.91 -21.10
N VAL A 182 10.10 -2.94 -20.19
CA VAL A 182 10.83 -2.90 -18.90
C VAL A 182 9.96 -3.44 -17.74
N VAL A 183 8.68 -3.07 -17.71
CA VAL A 183 7.78 -3.39 -16.60
C VAL A 183 7.60 -4.89 -16.34
N PRO A 184 7.52 -5.80 -17.34
CA PRO A 184 7.42 -7.24 -17.06
C PRO A 184 8.57 -7.77 -16.20
N TYR A 185 9.78 -7.24 -16.37
CA TYR A 185 10.96 -7.62 -15.58
C TYR A 185 10.88 -7.05 -14.15
N LEU A 186 10.42 -5.79 -14.00
CA LEU A 186 10.14 -5.18 -12.69
C LEU A 186 9.06 -5.93 -11.90
N GLN A 187 8.07 -6.49 -12.60
CA GLN A 187 7.02 -7.32 -12.01
C GLN A 187 7.57 -8.68 -11.57
N THR A 188 8.39 -9.31 -12.41
CA THR A 188 8.98 -10.64 -12.14
C THR A 188 9.88 -10.62 -10.92
N ASP A 189 10.67 -9.55 -10.75
CA ASP A 189 11.52 -9.34 -9.58
C ASP A 189 10.75 -8.87 -8.33
N LEU A 190 9.40 -8.87 -8.39
CA LEU A 190 8.49 -8.45 -7.30
C LEU A 190 8.72 -7.04 -6.78
N VAL A 191 9.42 -6.21 -7.55
CA VAL A 191 9.65 -4.80 -7.17
C VAL A 191 8.39 -3.99 -7.39
N MET A 192 7.63 -4.30 -8.44
CA MET A 192 6.46 -3.51 -8.82
C MET A 192 5.16 -4.32 -8.73
N PRO A 193 4.23 -3.95 -7.82
CA PRO A 193 2.91 -4.56 -7.72
C PRO A 193 2.07 -4.37 -8.99
N ILE A 194 1.24 -5.36 -9.34
CA ILE A 194 0.44 -5.38 -10.58
C ILE A 194 -0.47 -4.17 -10.77
N ASN A 195 -1.05 -3.64 -9.70
CA ASN A 195 -1.92 -2.47 -9.76
C ASN A 195 -1.14 -1.17 -10.06
N MET A 196 0.15 -1.12 -9.68
CA MET A 196 1.01 0.03 -9.99
C MET A 196 1.36 0.03 -11.47
N ILE A 197 1.49 -1.16 -12.06
CA ILE A 197 1.65 -1.38 -13.49
C ILE A 197 0.42 -0.85 -14.25
N GLU A 198 -0.80 -1.13 -13.78
CA GLU A 198 -2.02 -0.56 -14.37
C GLU A 198 -2.01 0.98 -14.33
N CYS A 199 -1.62 1.58 -13.21
CA CYS A 199 -1.51 3.04 -13.08
C CYS A 199 -0.47 3.64 -14.05
N ILE A 200 0.62 2.93 -14.27
CA ILE A 200 1.67 3.30 -15.21
C ILE A 200 1.13 3.24 -16.64
N TYR A 201 0.44 2.16 -17.02
CA TYR A 201 -0.14 1.99 -18.35
C TYR A 201 -1.30 2.93 -18.64
N ALA A 202 -2.01 3.41 -17.63
CA ALA A 202 -3.05 4.43 -17.76
C ALA A 202 -2.53 5.83 -18.14
N GLY A 203 -1.23 6.01 -18.42
CA GLY A 203 -0.69 7.27 -18.95
C GLY A 203 -1.06 7.47 -20.42
N ALA A 204 -1.42 8.69 -20.80
CA ALA A 204 -1.93 9.01 -22.15
C ALA A 204 -0.88 8.80 -23.25
N ASP A 205 0.39 9.12 -22.97
CA ASP A 205 1.49 9.03 -23.92
C ASP A 205 2.71 8.30 -23.34
N ARG A 206 3.65 7.91 -24.22
CA ARG A 206 4.89 7.21 -23.86
C ARG A 206 5.64 7.89 -22.71
N SER A 207 5.89 9.19 -22.82
CA SER A 207 6.68 9.96 -21.86
C SER A 207 6.01 10.00 -20.49
N THR A 208 4.68 10.19 -20.45
CA THR A 208 3.89 10.13 -19.22
C THR A 208 3.96 8.76 -18.55
N ARG A 209 3.88 7.67 -19.32
CA ARG A 209 4.02 6.31 -18.78
C ARG A 209 5.42 6.08 -18.18
N ILE A 210 6.48 6.51 -18.87
CA ILE A 210 7.87 6.41 -18.37
C ILE A 210 8.01 7.22 -17.08
N LEU A 211 7.53 8.47 -17.06
CA LEU A 211 7.61 9.32 -15.88
C LEU A 211 6.85 8.72 -14.68
N ARG A 212 5.66 8.15 -14.90
CA ARG A 212 4.90 7.44 -13.86
C ARG A 212 5.67 6.23 -13.33
N MET A 213 6.31 5.45 -14.19
CA MET A 213 7.16 4.32 -13.78
C MET A 213 8.35 4.78 -12.92
N LEU A 214 9.06 5.83 -13.35
CA LEU A 214 10.19 6.38 -12.60
C LEU A 214 9.76 6.93 -11.24
N ASN A 215 8.63 7.65 -11.18
CA ASN A 215 8.07 8.14 -9.92
C ASN A 215 7.66 7.00 -8.99
N ALA A 216 7.02 5.96 -9.53
CA ALA A 216 6.64 4.75 -8.81
C ALA A 216 7.86 4.08 -8.15
N LEU A 217 8.96 3.91 -8.89
CA LEU A 217 10.19 3.30 -8.39
C LEU A 217 10.72 3.98 -7.12
N THR A 218 10.61 5.30 -7.00
CA THR A 218 11.08 6.02 -5.79
C THR A 218 10.35 5.63 -4.50
N GLY A 219 9.17 4.98 -4.62
CA GLY A 219 8.40 4.44 -3.51
C GLY A 219 8.70 2.97 -3.20
N LEU A 220 9.31 2.21 -4.11
CA LEU A 220 9.38 0.74 -4.08
C LEU A 220 10.60 0.17 -3.30
N GLY A 221 11.22 0.97 -2.45
CA GLY A 221 12.25 0.50 -1.52
C GLY A 221 13.70 0.67 -1.96
N GLU A 222 14.65 0.19 -1.15
CA GLU A 222 16.09 0.33 -1.39
C GLU A 222 16.60 -0.45 -2.61
N ASN A 223 15.96 -1.58 -2.90
CA ASN A 223 16.31 -2.46 -4.02
C ASN A 223 15.67 -2.05 -5.35
N ALA A 224 14.75 -1.08 -5.35
CA ALA A 224 14.02 -0.70 -6.56
C ALA A 224 14.93 -0.18 -7.68
N LEU A 225 15.97 0.60 -7.35
CA LEU A 225 16.92 1.09 -8.34
C LEU A 225 17.81 -0.04 -8.92
N PRO A 226 18.48 -0.89 -8.11
CA PRO A 226 19.19 -2.06 -8.63
C PRO A 226 18.35 -2.96 -9.53
N CYS A 227 17.10 -3.25 -9.13
CA CYS A 227 16.18 -4.05 -9.95
C CYS A 227 15.76 -3.34 -11.22
N PHE A 228 15.59 -2.02 -11.21
CA PHE A 228 15.35 -1.24 -12.42
C PHE A 228 16.51 -1.32 -13.40
N VAL A 229 17.75 -1.21 -12.91
CA VAL A 229 18.95 -1.35 -13.75
C VAL A 229 19.06 -2.75 -14.35
N LYS A 230 18.71 -3.78 -13.58
CA LYS A 230 18.62 -5.16 -14.08
C LYS A 230 17.53 -5.30 -15.16
N ALA A 231 16.33 -4.76 -14.92
CA ALA A 231 15.23 -4.77 -15.89
C ALA A 231 15.57 -4.03 -17.19
N LEU A 232 16.39 -2.97 -17.14
CA LEU A 232 16.91 -2.31 -18.34
C LEU A 232 17.80 -3.24 -19.17
N ARG A 233 18.70 -4.01 -18.54
CA ARG A 233 19.53 -5.01 -19.24
C ARG A 233 18.68 -6.11 -19.87
N GLU A 234 17.76 -6.69 -19.09
CA GLU A 234 16.92 -7.80 -19.56
C GLU A 234 15.96 -7.38 -20.69
N SER A 235 15.61 -6.10 -20.76
CA SER A 235 14.81 -5.52 -21.85
C SER A 235 15.61 -5.06 -23.06
N GLY A 236 16.94 -5.26 -23.09
CA GLY A 236 17.82 -4.89 -24.20
C GLY A 236 18.27 -3.42 -24.20
N HIS A 237 18.07 -2.69 -23.10
CA HIS A 237 18.53 -1.31 -22.92
C HIS A 237 19.87 -1.26 -22.18
N ASP A 238 20.84 -2.09 -22.60
CA ASP A 238 22.14 -2.24 -21.92
C ASP A 238 22.90 -0.91 -21.80
N HIS A 239 22.87 -0.09 -22.85
CA HIS A 239 23.49 1.24 -22.85
C HIS A 239 22.95 2.15 -21.73
N LEU A 240 21.66 2.06 -21.41
CA LEU A 240 21.08 2.80 -20.28
C LEU A 240 21.52 2.21 -18.96
N ALA A 241 21.55 0.89 -18.84
CA ALA A 241 21.98 0.22 -17.62
C ALA A 241 23.45 0.53 -17.27
N GLU A 242 24.35 0.54 -18.26
CA GLU A 242 25.75 0.89 -18.06
C GLU A 242 25.92 2.35 -17.61
N ASN A 243 25.07 3.27 -18.07
CA ASN A 243 25.08 4.66 -17.60
C ASN A 243 24.77 4.81 -16.09
N PHE A 244 24.19 3.79 -15.44
CA PHE A 244 24.00 3.75 -13.98
C PHE A 244 25.20 3.18 -13.22
N LYS A 245 26.05 2.37 -13.87
CA LYS A 245 27.19 1.70 -13.21
C LYS A 245 28.16 2.73 -12.62
N ASP A 246 28.46 3.76 -13.40
CA ASP A 246 29.30 4.88 -12.99
C ASP A 246 28.73 5.66 -11.79
N CYS A 247 27.41 5.63 -11.60
CA CYS A 247 26.75 6.33 -10.50
C CYS A 247 26.82 5.57 -9.17
N PHE A 248 26.96 4.24 -9.20
CA PHE A 248 27.13 3.43 -7.99
C PHE A 248 28.59 3.39 -7.53
N GLU A 249 29.53 3.33 -8.46
CA GLU A 249 30.96 3.19 -8.14
C GLU A 249 31.59 4.51 -7.67
N ASN A 250 31.13 5.66 -8.21
CA ASN A 250 31.74 6.97 -7.91
C ASN A 250 31.13 7.70 -6.71
N GLY A 251 30.29 7.03 -5.91
CA GLY A 251 29.92 7.47 -4.55
C GLY A 251 29.65 8.96 -4.37
N ALA A 252 28.81 9.60 -5.22
CA ALA A 252 28.22 10.93 -5.03
C ALA A 252 29.04 12.00 -4.26
N THR A 253 30.35 12.16 -4.50
CA THR A 253 31.12 13.24 -3.89
C THR A 253 31.04 14.57 -4.66
N ASP A 254 30.34 14.62 -5.78
CA ASP A 254 30.29 15.81 -6.63
C ASP A 254 29.03 16.64 -6.38
N ASP A 255 29.07 17.42 -5.30
CA ASP A 255 27.98 18.24 -4.73
C ASP A 255 27.67 19.51 -5.55
N LYS A 256 28.12 19.60 -6.82
CA LYS A 256 28.12 20.86 -7.60
C LYS A 256 27.07 20.98 -8.70
N MET A 257 26.21 19.98 -8.92
CA MET A 257 25.15 20.05 -9.95
C MET A 257 23.78 19.55 -9.47
N ALA A 258 23.27 20.11 -8.38
CA ALA A 258 21.85 19.96 -8.05
C ALA A 258 21.02 20.84 -9.01
N LEU A 259 20.41 20.22 -10.02
CA LEU A 259 19.32 20.85 -10.77
C LEU A 259 18.16 21.16 -9.81
N PRO A 260 17.46 22.30 -9.98
CA PRO A 260 16.33 22.65 -9.13
C PRO A 260 15.25 21.56 -9.20
N LEU A 261 14.86 21.07 -8.02
CA LEU A 261 13.80 20.08 -7.85
C LEU A 261 12.52 20.57 -8.55
N ILE A 262 12.05 19.80 -9.54
CA ILE A 262 10.72 20.01 -10.12
C ILE A 262 9.71 19.80 -9.00
N ASP A 263 8.91 20.83 -8.71
CA ASP A 263 7.86 20.78 -7.70
C ASP A 263 6.89 19.65 -8.03
N LYS A 264 6.83 18.65 -7.15
CA LYS A 264 6.04 17.42 -7.28
C LYS A 264 4.53 17.68 -7.36
N ASN A 265 4.08 18.91 -7.15
CA ASN A 265 2.66 19.29 -7.22
C ASN A 265 2.17 19.68 -8.62
N GLN A 266 3.03 19.84 -9.63
CA GLN A 266 2.59 20.31 -10.96
C GLN A 266 2.22 19.23 -11.98
N CYS A 267 2.45 17.94 -11.72
CA CYS A 267 2.18 16.87 -12.69
C CYS A 267 0.75 16.28 -12.66
N PHE A 268 -0.11 16.70 -11.74
CA PHE A 268 -1.45 16.09 -11.58
C PHE A 268 -2.64 16.99 -11.96
N GLU A 269 -2.45 18.24 -12.37
CA GLU A 269 -3.58 19.18 -12.49
C GLU A 269 -3.94 19.69 -13.90
N LYS A 270 -3.19 19.36 -14.96
CA LYS A 270 -3.39 20.04 -16.26
C LYS A 270 -4.42 19.44 -17.23
N ASP A 271 -4.98 18.25 -16.96
CA ASP A 271 -5.94 17.61 -17.88
C ASP A 271 -7.40 17.60 -17.39
N SER A 272 -7.72 18.38 -16.36
CA SER A 272 -9.09 18.54 -15.86
C SER A 272 -9.63 19.94 -16.20
N GLN A 273 -10.01 20.16 -17.46
CA GLN A 273 -10.95 21.24 -17.80
C GLN A 273 -12.38 20.80 -17.41
N TYR A 274 -12.64 20.68 -16.11
CA TYR A 274 -14.01 20.72 -15.61
C TYR A 274 -14.33 22.17 -15.28
N THR A 275 -15.31 22.72 -15.99
CA THR A 275 -16.00 23.96 -15.64
C THR A 275 -16.40 23.89 -14.17
N THR A 276 -15.78 24.73 -13.34
CA THR A 276 -16.24 24.96 -11.97
C THR A 276 -17.63 25.58 -12.06
N VAL A 277 -18.67 24.76 -11.87
CA VAL A 277 -19.99 25.24 -11.54
C VAL A 277 -19.83 25.95 -10.18
N PRO A 278 -20.14 27.25 -10.06
CA PRO A 278 -20.08 27.91 -8.77
C PRO A 278 -21.07 27.19 -7.85
N ILE A 279 -20.54 26.46 -6.87
CA ILE A 279 -21.35 25.86 -5.83
C ILE A 279 -21.95 27.03 -5.06
N ASP A 280 -23.27 27.17 -5.13
CA ASP A 280 -23.99 28.14 -4.33
C ASP A 280 -23.72 27.82 -2.85
N MET A 281 -22.93 28.69 -2.21
CA MET A 281 -22.53 28.56 -0.81
C MET A 281 -23.75 28.51 0.12
N GLN A 282 -24.89 29.04 -0.31
CA GLN A 282 -26.15 28.98 0.41
C GLN A 282 -26.79 27.60 0.34
N GLU A 283 -26.66 26.91 -0.79
CA GLU A 283 -27.14 25.53 -0.97
C GLU A 283 -26.28 24.54 -0.17
N PHE A 284 -24.96 24.76 -0.12
CA PHE A 284 -24.05 23.98 0.73
C PHE A 284 -24.32 24.18 2.22
N ALA A 285 -24.55 25.42 2.67
CA ALA A 285 -24.92 25.71 4.05
C ALA A 285 -26.27 25.06 4.44
N THR A 286 -27.23 25.07 3.51
CA THR A 286 -28.55 24.43 3.69
C THR A 286 -28.42 22.91 3.79
N MET A 287 -27.59 22.28 2.95
CA MET A 287 -27.33 20.84 2.99
C MET A 287 -26.64 20.41 4.29
N LYS A 288 -25.67 21.21 4.76
CA LYS A 288 -25.00 21.00 6.05
C LYS A 288 -25.97 21.08 7.23
N ALA A 289 -26.90 22.03 7.21
CA ALA A 289 -27.93 22.18 8.24
C ALA A 289 -28.90 20.98 8.24
N LYS A 290 -29.33 20.51 7.07
CA LYS A 290 -30.20 19.32 6.92
C LYS A 290 -29.53 18.05 7.44
N LEU A 291 -28.26 17.83 7.11
CA LEU A 291 -27.49 16.68 7.61
C LEU A 291 -27.31 16.72 9.13
N SER A 292 -27.11 17.90 9.71
CA SER A 292 -27.03 18.07 11.17
C SER A 292 -28.36 17.75 11.87
N LEU A 293 -29.49 18.07 11.23
CA LEU A 293 -30.83 17.77 11.74
C LEU A 293 -31.13 16.27 11.68
N CYS A 294 -30.85 15.62 10.54
CA CYS A 294 -31.01 14.16 10.41
C CYS A 294 -30.15 13.39 11.41
N TYR A 295 -28.92 13.86 11.66
CA TYR A 295 -28.04 13.23 12.66
C TYR A 295 -28.57 13.40 14.09
N ALA A 296 -29.12 14.56 14.43
CA ALA A 296 -29.72 14.79 15.73
C ALA A 296 -30.98 13.93 15.97
N GLU A 297 -31.80 13.73 14.93
CA GLU A 297 -32.97 12.83 15.00
C GLU A 297 -32.56 11.36 15.12
N PHE A 298 -31.53 10.94 14.38
CA PHE A 298 -30.98 9.59 14.50
C PHE A 298 -30.51 9.30 15.94
N CYS A 299 -29.75 10.22 16.55
CA CYS A 299 -29.29 10.08 17.93
C CYS A 299 -30.44 10.03 18.94
N LYS A 300 -31.53 10.79 18.71
CA LYS A 300 -32.73 10.73 19.56
C LYS A 300 -33.42 9.36 19.48
N ASN A 301 -33.48 8.77 18.29
CA ASN A 301 -34.13 7.47 18.07
C ASN A 301 -33.31 6.29 18.62
N GLU A 302 -31.98 6.37 18.59
CA GLU A 302 -31.08 5.38 19.21
C GLU A 302 -31.17 5.40 20.75
N HIS A 303 -31.28 6.58 21.37
CA HIS A 303 -31.50 6.70 22.81
C HIS A 303 -32.88 6.21 23.28
N MET A 304 -33.89 6.24 22.42
CA MET A 304 -35.22 5.67 22.72
C MET A 304 -35.19 4.13 22.72
N LYS A 305 -34.41 3.50 21.83
CA LYS A 305 -34.30 2.03 21.76
C LYS A 305 -33.58 1.43 22.96
N THR A 306 -32.59 2.12 23.51
CA THR A 306 -31.82 1.65 24.67
C THR A 306 -32.57 1.77 26.00
N ASN A 307 -33.57 2.66 26.10
CA ASN A 307 -34.39 2.79 27.31
C ASN A 307 -35.57 1.81 27.38
N ASN A 308 -36.00 1.21 26.26
CA ASN A 308 -37.08 0.20 26.26
C ASN A 308 -36.62 -1.22 26.61
N ILE A 309 -35.31 -1.50 26.69
CA ILE A 309 -34.79 -2.84 27.01
C ILE A 309 -34.72 -3.08 28.54
N LYS A 310 -34.96 -2.05 29.37
CA LYS A 310 -34.90 -2.16 30.85
C LYS A 310 -36.25 -2.34 31.55
N PHE A 311 -37.35 -2.57 30.83
CA PHE A 311 -38.70 -2.67 31.44
C PHE A 311 -39.40 -4.03 31.31
N GLU A 312 -38.76 -5.07 30.78
CA GLU A 312 -39.34 -6.43 30.66
C GLU A 312 -38.68 -7.50 31.56
N GLU A 313 -37.96 -7.10 32.61
CA GLU A 313 -37.58 -8.00 33.70
C GLU A 313 -38.16 -7.53 35.03
N ARG A 314 -39.48 -7.70 35.20
CA ARG A 314 -40.16 -7.84 36.51
C ARG A 314 -41.39 -8.73 36.39
#